data_AF-A0A800J528-F1
#
_entry.id   AF-A0A800J528-F1
#
_cell.length_a   1.000
_cell.length_b   1.000
_cell.length_c   1.000
_cell.angle_alpha   90.00
_cell.angle_beta   90.00
_cell.angle_gamma   90.00
#
_symmetry.space_group_name_H-M   'P 1'
#
loop_
_entity.id
_entity.type
_entity.pdbx_description
1 polymer ?
#
loop_
_entity_poly.entity_id
_entity_poly.type
_entity_poly.pdbx_seq_one_letter_code
_entity_poly.pdbx_strand_id
1 'polypeptide(L)'
;MQSLWKSLLGGPGASENDVLQTIPLFEELSSRELDAVRRLLHRREYVAGESIFVQGEPGLGMYIIERGAVSIQSEPSGRELVELTDGDFFGEIALLNEVIRTATARAKTDCTLLSLFQPDLLALLDRNSRLGVKVLLALARLVGLRLVEVSDEVEDLTRECEQLRARLGDAADGDGS
;
A
#
# COMPACT_ATOMS: atom_id res chain seq x y z
N MET A 1 9.66 -15.47 0.95
CA MET A 1 8.91 -14.29 1.44
C MET A 1 8.10 -13.53 0.37
N GLN A 2 8.00 -13.94 -0.90
CA GLN A 2 7.33 -13.14 -1.97
C GLN A 2 5.81 -13.38 -2.14
N SER A 3 5.16 -14.09 -1.20
CA SER A 3 3.85 -14.74 -1.46
C SER A 3 2.64 -14.10 -0.76
N LEU A 4 2.81 -13.38 0.34
CA LEU A 4 1.68 -12.86 1.11
C LEU A 4 1.11 -11.59 0.48
N TRP A 5 1.96 -10.64 0.10
CA TRP A 5 1.55 -9.41 -0.61
C TRP A 5 0.89 -9.68 -1.96
N LYS A 6 1.40 -10.62 -2.74
CA LYS A 6 0.77 -11.01 -4.02
C LYS A 6 -0.57 -11.72 -3.82
N SER A 7 -0.80 -12.34 -2.66
CA SER A 7 -2.06 -13.03 -2.33
C SER A 7 -3.07 -12.13 -1.59
N LEU A 8 -2.60 -11.06 -0.93
CA LEU A 8 -3.40 -10.07 -0.21
C LEU A 8 -3.67 -8.81 -1.06
N LEU A 9 -2.88 -8.53 -2.10
CA LEU A 9 -3.10 -7.42 -3.02
C LEU A 9 -3.49 -7.92 -4.43
N GLY A 10 -2.97 -9.08 -4.85
CA GLY A 10 -3.31 -9.69 -6.13
C GLY A 10 -4.61 -10.49 -6.08
N GLY A 11 -5.72 -9.83 -6.44
CA GLY A 11 -6.96 -10.51 -6.83
C GLY A 11 -6.86 -11.11 -8.25
N PRO A 12 -7.67 -12.14 -8.60
CA PRO A 12 -7.72 -12.65 -9.97
C PRO A 12 -8.14 -11.54 -10.93
N GLY A 13 -7.45 -11.46 -12.08
CA GLY A 13 -7.63 -10.40 -13.07
C GLY A 13 -9.09 -10.04 -13.30
N ALA A 14 -9.39 -8.75 -13.20
CA ALA A 14 -10.73 -8.22 -13.27
C ALA A 14 -11.39 -8.57 -14.62
N SER A 15 -12.31 -9.54 -14.59
CA SER A 15 -13.43 -9.56 -15.53
C SER A 15 -14.35 -8.37 -15.22
N GLU A 16 -15.33 -8.06 -16.09
CA GLU A 16 -16.30 -6.94 -16.08
C GLU A 16 -17.01 -6.58 -14.74
N ASN A 17 -16.69 -7.26 -13.64
CA ASN A 17 -17.12 -6.98 -12.27
C ASN A 17 -16.29 -5.89 -11.60
N ASP A 18 -16.94 -5.20 -10.67
CA ASP A 18 -16.45 -4.08 -9.88
C ASP A 18 -15.04 -4.30 -9.27
N VAL A 19 -14.04 -3.53 -9.72
CA VAL A 19 -12.67 -3.55 -9.16
C VAL A 19 -12.67 -3.33 -7.64
N LEU A 20 -13.65 -2.63 -7.08
CA LEU A 20 -13.72 -2.47 -5.63
C LEU A 20 -14.05 -3.77 -4.91
N GLN A 21 -14.79 -4.69 -5.53
CA GLN A 21 -15.08 -6.00 -4.94
C GLN A 21 -13.85 -6.91 -4.91
N THR A 22 -12.85 -6.66 -5.77
CA THR A 22 -11.61 -7.42 -5.77
C THR A 22 -10.60 -6.92 -4.73
N ILE A 23 -10.87 -5.77 -4.09
CA ILE A 23 -9.99 -5.19 -3.08
C ILE A 23 -10.43 -5.71 -1.72
N PRO A 24 -9.55 -6.38 -0.95
CA PRO A 24 -9.90 -6.93 0.36
C PRO A 24 -10.44 -5.87 1.34
N LEU A 25 -10.08 -4.60 1.12
CA LEU A 25 -10.60 -3.47 1.87
C LEU A 25 -12.13 -3.33 1.81
N PHE A 26 -12.76 -3.76 0.72
CA PHE A 26 -14.19 -3.57 0.48
C PHE A 26 -14.98 -4.88 0.30
N GLU A 27 -14.34 -6.03 0.51
CA GLU A 27 -14.95 -7.35 0.29
C GLU A 27 -16.20 -7.59 1.17
N GLU A 28 -16.21 -7.08 2.41
CA GLU A 28 -17.34 -7.22 3.34
C GLU A 28 -18.48 -6.20 3.13
N LEU A 29 -18.38 -5.35 2.11
CA LEU A 29 -19.39 -4.32 1.83
C LEU A 29 -20.48 -4.86 0.90
N SER A 30 -21.74 -4.62 1.27
CA SER A 30 -22.86 -4.88 0.37
C SER A 30 -22.81 -3.98 -0.88
N SER A 31 -23.48 -4.36 -1.96
CA SER A 31 -23.51 -3.55 -3.20
C SER A 31 -23.94 -2.10 -2.96
N ARG A 32 -24.93 -1.88 -2.08
CA ARG A 32 -25.38 -0.53 -1.69
C ARG A 32 -24.29 0.26 -0.95
N GLU A 33 -23.51 -0.41 -0.11
CA GLU A 33 -22.40 0.19 0.63
C GLU A 33 -21.23 0.51 -0.31
N LEU A 34 -20.92 -0.39 -1.25
CA LEU A 34 -19.95 -0.16 -2.33
C LEU A 34 -20.34 1.05 -3.17
N ASP A 35 -21.61 1.18 -3.58
CA ASP A 35 -22.09 2.35 -4.32
C ASP A 35 -21.89 3.66 -3.53
N ALA A 36 -22.01 3.61 -2.21
CA ALA A 36 -21.78 4.76 -1.36
C ALA A 36 -20.29 5.12 -1.28
N VAL A 37 -19.41 4.12 -1.15
CA VAL A 37 -17.95 4.33 -1.19
C VAL A 37 -17.50 4.83 -2.57
N ARG A 38 -18.02 4.27 -3.66
CA ARG A 38 -17.73 4.71 -5.04
C ARG A 38 -17.92 6.20 -5.25
N ARG A 39 -18.97 6.78 -4.66
CA ARG A 39 -19.27 8.21 -4.77
C ARG A 39 -18.25 9.11 -4.04
N LEU A 40 -17.43 8.54 -3.17
CA LEU A 40 -16.36 9.23 -2.45
C LEU A 40 -15.01 9.09 -3.15
N LEU A 41 -14.88 8.16 -4.09
CA LEU A 41 -13.64 7.91 -4.80
C LEU A 41 -13.48 8.87 -5.96
N HIS A 42 -12.30 9.46 -6.06
CA HIS A 42 -11.93 10.37 -7.15
C HIS A 42 -11.09 9.62 -8.17
N ARG A 43 -11.65 9.42 -9.37
CA ARG A 43 -10.94 8.77 -10.47
C ARG A 43 -9.95 9.74 -11.11
N ARG A 44 -8.71 9.31 -11.30
CA ARG A 44 -7.63 10.08 -11.96
C ARG A 44 -6.88 9.21 -12.94
N GLU A 45 -6.45 9.82 -14.04
CA GLU A 45 -5.60 9.20 -15.05
C GLU A 45 -4.19 9.77 -14.94
N TYR A 46 -3.20 8.91 -15.10
CA TYR A 46 -1.78 9.26 -15.11
C TYR A 46 -1.14 8.62 -16.33
N VAL A 47 -0.22 9.33 -16.98
CA VAL A 47 0.54 8.76 -18.12
C VAL A 47 1.81 8.07 -17.63
N ALA A 48 2.33 7.14 -18.43
CA ALA A 48 3.60 6.45 -18.11
C ALA A 48 4.73 7.46 -17.79
N GLY A 49 5.41 7.23 -16.66
CA GLY A 49 6.47 8.08 -16.15
C GLY A 49 6.00 9.22 -15.24
N GLU A 50 4.70 9.51 -15.16
CA GLU A 50 4.15 10.57 -14.31
C GLU A 50 4.26 10.23 -12.81
N SER A 51 4.62 11.20 -12.00
CA SER A 51 4.63 11.06 -10.53
C SER A 51 3.22 11.24 -9.97
N ILE A 52 2.74 10.24 -9.23
CA ILE A 52 1.46 10.33 -8.51
C ILE A 52 1.62 11.12 -7.21
N PHE A 53 2.75 10.93 -6.53
CA PHE A 53 3.25 11.79 -5.46
C PHE A 53 4.75 11.59 -5.29
N VAL A 54 5.40 12.56 -4.65
CA VAL A 54 6.85 12.55 -4.41
C VAL A 54 7.15 12.39 -2.92
N GLN A 55 8.24 11.69 -2.59
CA GLN A 55 8.75 11.62 -1.22
C GLN A 55 8.97 13.02 -0.65
N GLY A 56 8.56 13.24 0.61
CA GLY A 56 8.66 14.55 1.26
C GLY A 56 7.42 15.43 1.10
N GLU A 57 6.48 15.09 0.22
CA GLU A 57 5.22 15.82 0.10
C GLU A 57 4.21 15.45 1.21
N PRO A 58 3.30 16.34 1.59
CA PRO A 58 2.18 15.98 2.45
C PRO A 58 1.29 14.91 1.82
N GLY A 59 0.97 13.86 2.57
CA GLY A 59 -0.01 12.86 2.18
C GLY A 59 -1.43 13.29 2.59
N LEU A 60 -2.38 13.25 1.65
CA LEU A 60 -3.78 13.63 1.89
C LEU A 60 -4.78 12.47 1.74
N GLY A 61 -4.29 11.29 1.36
CA GLY A 61 -5.13 10.16 1.02
C GLY A 61 -4.37 9.01 0.40
N MET A 62 -5.15 8.00 0.02
CA MET A 62 -4.68 6.74 -0.56
C MET A 62 -5.15 6.57 -1.99
N TYR A 63 -4.51 5.64 -2.70
CA TYR A 63 -4.78 5.33 -4.09
C TYR A 63 -4.99 3.84 -4.28
N ILE A 64 -5.92 3.50 -5.15
CA ILE A 64 -6.24 2.15 -5.62
C ILE A 64 -5.96 2.12 -7.11
N ILE A 65 -5.30 1.07 -7.59
CA ILE A 65 -5.01 0.87 -9.00
C ILE A 65 -6.21 0.20 -9.66
N GLU A 66 -6.99 0.96 -10.41
CA GLU A 66 -8.06 0.41 -11.24
C GLU A 66 -7.49 -0.26 -12.49
N ARG A 67 -6.42 0.32 -13.05
CA ARG A 67 -5.71 -0.18 -14.23
C ARG A 67 -4.29 0.36 -14.28
N GLY A 68 -3.33 -0.46 -14.69
CA GLY A 68 -1.95 -0.08 -14.97
C GLY A 68 -0.97 -0.57 -13.90
N ALA A 69 0.26 -0.07 -13.97
CA ALA A 69 1.32 -0.42 -13.02
C ALA A 69 1.97 0.82 -12.41
N VAL A 70 2.23 0.79 -11.11
CA VAL A 70 2.86 1.87 -10.32
C VAL A 70 4.12 1.35 -9.64
N SER A 71 5.21 2.10 -9.75
CA SER A 71 6.48 1.88 -9.06
C SER A 71 6.52 2.71 -7.78
N ILE A 72 6.80 2.07 -6.65
CA ILE A 72 7.15 2.76 -5.41
C ILE A 72 8.67 2.81 -5.30
N GLN A 73 9.24 4.00 -5.20
CA GLN A 73 10.68 4.26 -5.32
C GLN A 73 11.20 4.97 -4.06
N SER A 74 12.39 4.58 -3.60
CA SER A 74 13.09 5.32 -2.55
C SER A 74 13.87 6.49 -3.13
N GLU A 75 13.83 7.66 -2.49
CA GLU A 75 14.71 8.78 -2.79
C GLU A 75 15.90 8.82 -1.81
N PRO A 76 17.10 9.28 -2.25
CA PRO A 76 17.43 9.81 -3.58
C PRO A 76 17.91 8.75 -4.58
N SER A 77 17.90 7.46 -4.22
CA SER A 77 18.50 6.41 -5.06
C SER A 77 17.69 6.07 -6.31
N GLY A 78 16.40 6.42 -6.36
CA GLY A 78 15.47 6.04 -7.41
C GLY A 78 15.21 4.53 -7.47
N ARG A 79 15.65 3.77 -6.46
CA ARG A 79 15.50 2.31 -6.43
C ARG A 79 14.03 1.94 -6.30
N GLU A 80 13.53 1.13 -7.23
CA GLU A 80 12.21 0.50 -7.11
C GLU A 80 12.20 -0.45 -5.91
N LEU A 81 11.31 -0.15 -4.96
CA LEU A 81 11.06 -0.95 -3.77
C LEU A 81 10.02 -2.03 -4.07
N VAL A 82 8.96 -1.65 -4.78
CA VAL A 82 7.88 -2.56 -5.16
C VAL A 82 7.16 -2.03 -6.42
N GLU A 83 6.71 -2.95 -7.25
CA GLU A 83 5.77 -2.69 -8.34
C GLU A 83 4.36 -3.14 -7.90
N LEU A 84 3.37 -2.29 -8.14
CA LEU A 84 1.97 -2.51 -7.82
C LEU A 84 1.13 -2.46 -9.11
N THR A 85 0.11 -3.31 -9.21
CA THR A 85 -0.73 -3.49 -10.40
C THR A 85 -2.22 -3.41 -10.07
N ASP A 86 -3.10 -3.63 -11.06
CA ASP A 86 -4.56 -3.68 -10.91
C ASP A 86 -5.02 -4.41 -9.63
N GLY A 87 -5.84 -3.72 -8.82
CA GLY A 87 -6.35 -4.24 -7.53
C GLY A 87 -5.49 -3.84 -6.33
N ASP A 88 -4.21 -3.51 -6.53
CA ASP A 88 -3.34 -3.06 -5.45
C ASP A 88 -3.70 -1.63 -5.02
N PHE A 89 -3.28 -1.26 -3.81
CA PHE A 89 -3.46 0.09 -3.27
C PHE A 89 -2.25 0.52 -2.45
N PHE A 90 -2.05 1.82 -2.34
CA PHE A 90 -0.88 2.42 -1.69
C PHE A 90 -1.18 3.80 -1.09
N GLY A 91 -0.31 4.22 -0.17
CA GLY A 91 -0.41 5.53 0.48
C GLY A 91 -1.49 5.60 1.56
N GLU A 92 -1.96 4.46 2.07
CA GLU A 92 -3.01 4.31 3.07
C GLU A 92 -2.71 4.99 4.41
N ILE A 93 -1.43 5.11 4.78
CA ILE A 93 -1.04 5.77 6.03
C ILE A 93 -1.49 7.24 6.05
N ALA A 94 -1.46 7.91 4.89
CA ALA A 94 -1.91 9.29 4.72
C ALA A 94 -3.42 9.49 4.88
N LEU A 95 -4.19 8.40 4.88
CA LEU A 95 -5.61 8.46 5.17
C LEU A 95 -5.88 8.51 6.68
N LEU A 96 -5.06 7.80 7.47
CA LEU A 96 -5.24 7.65 8.91
C LEU A 96 -4.51 8.74 9.72
N ASN A 97 -3.39 9.25 9.20
CA ASN A 97 -2.55 10.24 9.88
C ASN A 97 -2.09 11.31 8.90
N GLU A 98 -1.85 12.52 9.42
CA GLU A 98 -1.12 13.55 8.69
C GLU A 98 0.36 13.14 8.59
N VAL A 99 0.73 12.49 7.48
CA VAL A 99 2.10 12.02 7.27
C VAL A 99 2.73 12.65 6.04
N ILE A 100 4.05 12.76 6.09
CA ILE A 100 4.88 13.05 4.94
C ILE A 100 5.08 11.75 4.14
N ARG A 101 5.00 11.81 2.81
CA ARG A 101 5.24 10.67 1.93
C ARG A 101 6.66 10.14 2.15
N THR A 102 6.77 8.85 2.46
CA THR A 102 8.05 8.16 2.77
C THR A 102 8.76 7.62 1.53
N ALA A 103 8.09 7.63 0.38
CA ALA A 103 8.58 7.15 -0.91
C ALA A 103 7.91 7.94 -2.04
N THR A 104 8.46 7.86 -3.25
CA THR A 104 7.87 8.40 -4.48
C THR A 104 7.03 7.32 -5.15
N ALA A 105 5.81 7.66 -5.60
CA ALA A 105 4.99 6.78 -6.44
C ALA A 105 4.99 7.30 -7.87
N ARG A 106 5.36 6.45 -8.84
CA ARG A 106 5.44 6.81 -10.26
C ARG A 106 4.71 5.79 -11.12
N ALA A 107 3.92 6.26 -12.08
CA ALA A 107 3.26 5.41 -13.05
C ALA A 107 4.31 4.74 -13.97
N LYS A 108 4.31 3.41 -14.07
CA LYS A 108 5.16 2.66 -15.02
C LYS A 108 4.48 2.53 -16.38
N THR A 109 3.15 2.44 -16.39
CA THR A 109 2.30 2.47 -17.58
C THR A 109 1.34 3.64 -17.47
N ASP A 110 0.50 3.84 -18.49
CA ASP A 110 -0.70 4.64 -18.29
C ASP A 110 -1.56 3.95 -17.21
N CYS A 111 -2.03 4.75 -16.26
CA CYS A 111 -2.72 4.27 -15.07
C CYS A 111 -4.06 4.97 -14.90
N THR A 112 -5.06 4.22 -14.45
CA THR A 112 -6.29 4.77 -13.90
C THR A 112 -6.34 4.43 -12.42
N LEU A 113 -6.39 5.46 -11.58
CA LEU A 113 -6.38 5.31 -10.12
C LEU A 113 -7.68 5.84 -9.51
N LEU A 114 -8.14 5.19 -8.45
CA LEU A 114 -9.20 5.70 -7.58
C LEU A 114 -8.56 6.24 -6.30
N SER A 115 -8.83 7.51 -5.98
CA SER A 115 -8.25 8.19 -4.83
C SER A 115 -9.30 8.36 -3.74
N LEU A 116 -8.96 8.04 -2.49
CA LEU A 116 -9.77 8.34 -1.32
C LEU A 116 -9.00 9.30 -0.43
N PHE A 117 -9.56 10.48 -0.15
CA PHE A 117 -8.94 11.47 0.71
C PHE A 117 -9.52 11.42 2.13
N GLN A 118 -8.74 11.87 3.10
CA GLN A 118 -9.16 11.88 4.50
C GLN A 118 -10.48 12.64 4.73
N PRO A 119 -10.73 13.83 4.12
CA PRO A 119 -12.00 14.52 4.27
C PRO A 119 -13.21 13.69 3.79
N ASP A 120 -13.04 12.89 2.74
CA ASP A 120 -14.11 12.03 2.21
C ASP A 120 -14.43 10.88 3.18
N LEU A 121 -13.41 10.30 3.82
CA LEU A 121 -13.59 9.29 4.87
C LEU A 121 -14.30 9.87 6.11
N LEU A 122 -13.90 11.06 6.55
CA LEU A 122 -14.55 11.75 7.67
C LEU A 122 -16.02 12.06 7.36
N ALA A 123 -16.29 12.56 6.15
CA ALA A 123 -17.66 12.81 5.70
C ALA A 123 -18.51 11.52 5.65
N LEU A 124 -17.89 10.37 5.33
CA LEU A 124 -18.58 9.08 5.38
C LEU A 124 -18.94 8.67 6.81
N LEU A 125 -18.02 8.85 7.76
CA LEU A 125 -18.25 8.57 9.19
C LEU A 125 -19.40 9.40 9.76
N ASP A 126 -19.52 10.66 9.33
CA ASP A 126 -20.59 11.55 9.74
C ASP A 126 -21.94 11.19 9.11
N ARG A 127 -21.96 10.87 7.80
CA ARG A 127 -23.21 10.62 7.05
C ARG A 127 -23.75 9.21 7.25
N ASN A 128 -22.87 8.23 7.39
CA ASN A 128 -23.22 6.82 7.54
C ASN A 128 -22.19 6.13 8.43
N SER A 129 -22.30 6.36 9.74
CA SER A 129 -21.34 5.88 10.73
C SER A 129 -21.15 4.36 10.70
N ARG A 130 -22.20 3.59 10.39
CA ARG A 130 -22.06 2.12 10.26
C ARG A 130 -21.13 1.75 9.10
N LEU A 131 -21.29 2.37 7.95
CA LEU A 131 -20.41 2.13 6.80
C LEU A 131 -19.02 2.70 7.03
N GLY A 132 -18.91 3.91 7.57
CA GLY A 132 -17.62 4.52 7.89
C GLY A 132 -16.80 3.66 8.86
N VAL A 133 -17.44 3.09 9.90
CA VAL A 133 -16.78 2.15 10.84
C VAL A 133 -16.32 0.87 10.14
N LYS A 134 -17.10 0.32 9.20
CA LYS A 134 -16.66 -0.84 8.41
C LYS A 134 -15.40 -0.54 7.62
N VAL A 135 -15.39 0.59 6.89
CA VAL A 135 -14.22 1.02 6.10
C VAL A 135 -13.02 1.26 7.02
N LEU A 136 -13.21 1.93 8.15
CA LEU A 136 -12.15 2.19 9.12
C LEU A 136 -11.57 0.90 9.72
N LEU A 137 -12.43 -0.06 10.08
CA LEU A 137 -12.00 -1.37 10.58
C LEU A 137 -11.24 -2.16 9.51
N ALA A 138 -11.68 -2.10 8.25
CA ALA A 138 -10.99 -2.74 7.15
C ALA A 138 -9.59 -2.12 6.94
N LEU A 139 -9.47 -0.79 6.96
CA LEU A 139 -8.18 -0.08 6.92
C LEU A 139 -7.28 -0.46 8.10
N ALA A 140 -7.83 -0.48 9.32
CA ALA A 140 -7.08 -0.81 10.53
C ALA A 140 -6.54 -2.25 10.50
N ARG A 141 -7.36 -3.22 10.05
CA ARG A 141 -6.91 -4.61 9.87
C ARG A 141 -5.80 -4.71 8.84
N LEU A 142 -5.95 -3.98 7.75
CA LEU A 142 -4.98 -3.97 6.66
C LEU A 142 -3.62 -3.46 7.14
N VAL A 143 -3.59 -2.28 7.77
CA VAL A 143 -2.35 -1.72 8.33
C VAL A 143 -1.79 -2.63 9.42
N GLY A 144 -2.64 -3.22 10.25
CA GLY A 144 -2.25 -4.17 11.29
C GLY A 144 -1.53 -5.40 10.72
N LEU A 145 -2.06 -6.00 9.66
CA LEU A 145 -1.43 -7.14 8.97
C LEU A 145 -0.06 -6.75 8.39
N ARG A 146 0.04 -5.56 7.76
CA ARG A 146 1.31 -5.06 7.23
C ARG A 146 2.37 -4.87 8.33
N LEU A 147 1.96 -4.38 9.50
CA LEU A 147 2.88 -4.15 10.61
C LEU A 147 3.46 -5.47 11.17
N VAL A 148 2.64 -6.53 11.23
CA VAL A 148 3.10 -7.86 11.65
C VAL A 148 4.15 -8.38 10.68
N GLU A 149 3.91 -8.27 9.37
CA GLU A 149 4.85 -8.76 8.35
C GLU A 149 6.17 -7.97 8.33
N VAL A 150 6.12 -6.64 8.44
CA VAL A 150 7.33 -5.81 8.53
C VAL A 150 8.12 -6.14 9.80
N SER A 151 7.44 -6.43 10.91
CA SER A 151 8.11 -6.81 12.16
C SER A 151 8.85 -8.13 12.02
N ASP A 152 8.23 -9.13 11.39
CA ASP A 152 8.85 -10.43 11.12
C ASP A 152 10.09 -10.29 10.22
N GLU A 153 10.00 -9.48 9.15
CA GLU A 153 11.13 -9.24 8.24
C GLU A 153 12.29 -8.51 8.95
N VAL A 154 11.99 -7.54 9.82
CA VAL A 154 13.00 -6.86 10.64
C VAL A 154 13.69 -7.83 11.60
N GLU A 155 12.95 -8.75 12.23
CA GLU A 155 13.55 -9.78 13.09
C GLU A 155 14.46 -10.73 12.30
N ASP A 156 14.03 -11.17 11.12
CA ASP A 156 14.80 -12.07 10.26
C ASP A 156 16.12 -11.41 9.80
N LEU A 157 16.07 -10.15 9.34
CA LEU A 157 17.27 -9.40 8.98
C LEU A 157 18.20 -9.16 10.18
N THR A 158 17.63 -8.93 11.37
CA THR A 158 18.42 -8.74 12.60
C THR A 158 19.20 -10.01 12.92
N ARG A 159 18.54 -11.18 12.85
CA ARG A 159 19.19 -12.49 13.05
C ARG A 159 20.28 -12.75 12.01
N GLU A 160 20.04 -12.44 10.74
CA GLU A 160 21.04 -12.60 9.68
C GLU A 160 22.28 -11.71 9.90
N CYS A 161 22.08 -10.45 10.30
CA CYS A 161 23.17 -9.54 10.63
C CYS A 161 24.00 -10.03 11.82
N GLU A 162 23.36 -10.59 12.86
CA GLU A 162 24.06 -11.18 14.01
C GLU A 162 24.90 -12.40 13.60
N GLN A 163 24.36 -13.27 12.75
CA GLN A 163 25.10 -14.44 12.24
C GLN A 163 26.31 -14.02 11.38
N LEU A 164 26.16 -13.03 10.52
CA LEU A 164 27.26 -12.52 9.71
C LEU A 164 28.36 -11.88 10.57
N ARG A 165 27.97 -11.13 11.61
CA ARG A 165 28.93 -10.57 12.59
C ARG A 165 29.71 -11.66 13.32
N ALA A 166 29.04 -12.73 13.76
CA ALA A 166 29.72 -13.86 14.40
C ALA A 166 30.74 -14.52 13.46
N ARG A 167 30.35 -14.79 12.20
CA ARG A 167 31.24 -15.41 11.20
C ARG A 167 32.45 -14.54 10.84
N LEU A 168 32.28 -13.22 10.79
CA LEU A 168 33.38 -12.29 10.54
C LEU A 168 34.30 -12.13 11.76
N GLY A 169 33.77 -12.23 12.98
CA GLY A 169 34.55 -12.27 14.22
C GLY A 169 35.43 -13.51 14.30
N ASP A 170 34.87 -14.69 14.06
CA ASP A 170 35.61 -15.96 14.09
C ASP A 170 36.71 -16.05 13.01
N ALA A 171 36.52 -15.38 11.87
CA ALA A 171 37.51 -15.34 10.79
C ALA A 171 38.71 -14.41 11.10
N ALA A 172 38.52 -13.38 11.93
CA ALA A 172 39.58 -12.44 12.31
C ALA A 172 40.55 -13.02 13.36
N ASP A 173 40.08 -13.97 14.18
CA ASP A 173 40.88 -14.61 15.23
C ASP A 173 41.67 -15.85 14.73
N GLY A 174 41.39 -16.33 13.51
CA GLY A 174 41.96 -17.57 12.94
C GLY A 174 43.27 -17.42 12.15
N ASP A 175 43.70 -16.20 11.80
CA ASP A 175 44.85 -15.95 10.90
C ASP A 175 46.17 -15.62 11.66
N GLY A 176 46.19 -15.87 12.98
CA GLY A 176 47.30 -15.52 13.88
C GLY A 176 48.13 -16.70 14.42
N SER A 177 48.07 -17.90 13.82
CA SER A 177 48.85 -19.08 14.26
C SER A 177 49.84 -19.58 13.22
#